data_AF-A0A932ZWY7-F1
#
_entry.id   AF-A0A932ZWY7-F1
#
_cell.length_a   1.000
_cell.length_b   1.000
_cell.length_c   1.000
_cell.angle_alpha   90.00
_cell.angle_beta   90.00
_cell.angle_gamma   90.00
#
_symmetry.space_group_name_H-M   'P 1'
#
loop_
_entity.id
_entity.type
_entity.pdbx_description
1 polymer ?
#
loop_
_entity_poly.entity_id
_entity_poly.type
_entity_poly.pdbx_seq_one_letter_code
_entity_poly.pdbx_strand_id
1 'polypeptide(L)'
;MAVERGEKGKEWVLQHELALQAFRSGLLGKTTLLRGDIDTIIKKGKDSFGKRVIFPFDVVSLDYSGGLFYRGKTGDFERLRAVETLIARQGNKKASFVLFISCNLDQLDPGEIQKTIGNMKTELTRYGFEADEIINAYLKHPREEARLKIYLPYFVNHLGARYHYNCETENVIFYEGNRKVHMLAFRFYLSFDARTEALRSPRERLSQVLNKSLIEVVGGRPNETLLGLPKLSPPEQRGKST
;
A
#
# COMPACT_ATOMS: atom_id res chain seq x y z
N MET A 1 15.88 9.37 1.44
CA MET A 1 16.59 8.27 0.74
C MET A 1 16.03 8.17 -0.66
N ALA A 2 16.88 8.01 -1.66
CA ALA A 2 16.44 7.80 -3.05
C ALA A 2 17.02 6.48 -3.56
N VAL A 3 16.23 5.76 -4.35
CA VAL A 3 16.65 4.51 -5.00
C VAL A 3 16.51 4.70 -6.50
N GLU A 4 17.58 4.45 -7.23
CA GLU A 4 17.62 4.50 -8.69
C GLU A 4 17.81 3.06 -9.20
N ARG A 5 16.92 2.63 -10.09
CA ARG A 5 16.88 1.25 -10.60
C ARG A 5 18.04 0.98 -11.56
N GLY A 6 18.54 2.01 -12.23
CA GLY A 6 19.54 1.97 -13.28
C GLY A 6 18.92 1.76 -14.65
N GLU A 7 19.40 2.49 -15.66
CA GLU A 7 19.42 1.99 -17.04
C GLU A 7 20.67 1.13 -17.22
N LYS A 8 20.52 -0.09 -17.74
CA LYS A 8 21.65 -1.00 -17.96
C LYS A 8 22.71 -0.33 -18.85
N GLY A 9 23.92 -0.13 -18.33
CA GLY A 9 25.03 0.52 -19.02
C GLY A 9 25.12 2.05 -18.86
N LYS A 10 24.16 2.71 -18.19
CA LYS A 10 24.18 4.15 -17.88
C LYS A 10 24.03 4.46 -16.40
N GLU A 11 24.12 3.46 -15.54
CA GLU A 11 23.80 3.60 -14.13
C GLU A 11 24.69 4.64 -13.45
N TRP A 12 25.98 4.73 -13.84
CA TRP A 12 26.89 5.73 -13.28
C TRP A 12 26.50 7.17 -13.67
N VAL A 13 26.03 7.38 -14.91
CA VAL A 13 25.63 8.71 -15.40
C VAL A 13 24.40 9.19 -14.66
N LEU A 14 23.35 8.37 -14.58
CA LEU A 14 22.12 8.72 -13.86
C LEU A 14 22.37 8.96 -12.37
N GLN A 15 23.24 8.14 -11.76
CA GLN A 15 23.64 8.33 -10.37
C GLN A 15 24.38 9.66 -10.17
N HIS A 16 25.30 9.98 -11.07
CA HIS A 16 26.04 11.23 -11.05
C HIS A 16 25.11 12.43 -11.22
N GLU A 17 24.16 12.36 -12.15
CA GLU A 17 23.16 13.41 -12.37
C GLU A 17 22.27 13.62 -11.13
N LEU A 18 21.77 12.55 -10.51
CA LEU A 18 21.00 12.65 -9.27
C LEU A 18 21.82 13.21 -8.12
N ALA A 19 23.09 12.81 -7.99
CA ALA A 19 24.00 13.34 -6.98
C ALA A 19 24.30 14.82 -7.22
N LEU A 20 24.51 15.23 -8.48
CA LEU A 20 24.70 16.62 -8.88
C LEU A 20 23.45 17.46 -8.62
N GLN A 21 22.25 16.94 -8.91
CA GLN A 21 21.00 17.62 -8.58
C GLN A 21 20.84 17.77 -7.06
N ALA A 22 21.10 16.70 -6.29
CA ALA A 22 21.09 16.78 -4.84
C ALA A 22 22.12 17.78 -4.31
N PHE A 23 23.30 17.86 -4.92
CA PHE A 23 24.33 18.85 -4.60
C PHE A 23 23.87 20.27 -4.89
N ARG A 24 23.35 20.53 -6.10
CA ARG A 24 22.81 21.84 -6.51
C ARG A 24 21.66 22.30 -5.60
N SER A 25 20.87 21.37 -5.08
CA SER A 25 19.78 21.65 -4.14
C SER A 25 20.22 21.73 -2.68
N GLY A 26 21.52 21.60 -2.37
CA GLY A 26 22.03 21.60 -0.98
C GLY A 26 21.61 20.38 -0.13
N LEU A 27 21.15 19.30 -0.79
CA LEU A 27 20.63 18.10 -0.16
C LEU A 27 21.64 16.95 -0.12
N LEU A 28 22.81 17.07 -0.76
CA LEU A 28 23.77 15.96 -0.89
C LEU A 28 24.17 15.37 0.47
N GLY A 29 24.52 16.21 1.44
CA GLY A 29 24.89 15.76 2.79
C GLY A 29 23.74 15.12 3.59
N LYS A 30 22.50 15.28 3.12
CA LYS A 30 21.27 14.75 3.73
C LYS A 30 20.66 13.61 2.90
N THR A 31 21.29 13.24 1.78
CA THR A 31 20.74 12.29 0.81
C THR A 31 21.58 11.02 0.73
N THR A 32 20.97 9.91 1.13
CA THR A 32 21.51 8.58 0.85
C THR A 32 20.91 8.07 -0.45
N LEU A 33 21.76 7.99 -1.48
CA LEU A 33 21.45 7.32 -2.75
C LEU A 33 21.87 5.84 -2.67
N LEU A 34 20.97 4.94 -3.04
CA LEU A 34 21.16 3.49 -3.06
C LEU A 34 20.91 2.93 -4.47
N ARG A 35 21.65 1.88 -4.86
CA ARG A 35 21.60 1.34 -6.23
C ARG A 35 21.00 -0.06 -6.33
N GLY A 36 20.01 -0.18 -7.20
CA GLY A 36 19.42 -1.46 -7.61
C GLY A 36 17.91 -1.49 -7.46
N ASP A 37 17.36 -2.70 -7.48
CA ASP A 37 15.93 -2.95 -7.35
C ASP A 37 15.43 -2.61 -5.93
N ILE A 38 14.48 -1.66 -5.82
CA ILE A 38 14.01 -1.14 -4.53
C ILE A 38 13.44 -2.24 -3.62
N ASP A 39 12.68 -3.18 -4.18
CA ASP A 39 12.06 -4.26 -3.42
C ASP A 39 13.14 -5.16 -2.80
N THR A 40 14.18 -5.46 -3.58
CA THR A 40 15.37 -6.18 -3.10
C THR A 40 16.11 -5.42 -2.01
N ILE A 41 16.29 -4.11 -2.18
CA ILE A 41 17.00 -3.25 -1.21
C ILE A 41 16.25 -3.18 0.12
N ILE A 42 14.93 -2.99 0.08
CA ILE A 42 14.08 -3.00 1.27
C ILE A 42 14.20 -4.35 1.99
N LYS A 43 14.07 -5.45 1.26
CA LYS A 43 14.15 -6.81 1.84
C LYS A 43 15.52 -7.11 2.45
N LYS A 44 16.61 -6.81 1.74
CA LYS A 44 17.98 -7.09 2.20
C LYS A 44 18.51 -6.05 3.19
N GLY A 45 17.98 -4.83 3.19
CA GLY A 45 18.48 -3.72 4.00
C GLY A 45 19.79 -3.12 3.50
N LYS A 46 20.18 -3.45 2.28
CA LYS A 46 21.40 -2.97 1.64
C LYS A 46 21.25 -3.01 0.13
N ASP A 47 22.01 -2.16 -0.54
CA ASP A 47 22.03 -2.08 -2.00
C ASP A 47 22.95 -3.13 -2.63
N SER A 48 23.00 -3.12 -3.97
CA SER A 48 23.83 -4.04 -4.76
C SER A 48 25.34 -3.90 -4.50
N PHE A 49 25.78 -2.79 -3.89
CA PHE A 49 27.16 -2.49 -3.54
C PHE A 49 27.43 -2.62 -2.03
N GLY A 50 26.45 -3.13 -1.26
CA GLY A 50 26.58 -3.34 0.17
C GLY A 50 26.29 -2.12 1.04
N LYS A 51 25.91 -0.98 0.45
CA LYS A 51 25.54 0.22 1.20
C LYS A 51 24.22 -0.02 1.94
N ARG A 52 24.23 0.18 3.26
CA ARG A 52 23.09 -0.16 4.13
C ARG A 52 22.01 0.92 4.12
N VAL A 53 20.78 0.47 4.24
CA VAL A 53 19.61 1.31 4.51
C VAL A 53 19.60 1.67 6.00
N ILE A 54 19.40 2.95 6.31
CA ILE A 54 19.32 3.44 7.70
C ILE A 54 17.84 3.64 8.04
N PHE A 55 17.35 2.86 9.00
CA PHE A 55 16.00 2.93 9.56
C PHE A 55 16.04 3.58 10.95
N PRO A 56 14.94 4.22 11.41
CA PRO A 56 13.63 4.32 10.76
C PRO A 56 13.51 5.48 9.76
N PHE A 57 12.39 5.53 9.03
CA PHE A 57 11.97 6.66 8.21
C PHE A 57 10.72 7.32 8.77
N ASP A 58 10.61 8.65 8.68
CA ASP A 58 9.37 9.37 9.00
C ASP A 58 8.35 9.29 7.86
N VAL A 59 8.84 9.29 6.62
CA VAL A 59 8.02 9.26 5.40
C VAL A 59 8.64 8.29 4.41
N VAL A 60 7.82 7.42 3.83
CA VAL A 60 8.20 6.49 2.76
C VAL A 60 7.25 6.66 1.58
N SER A 61 7.81 6.84 0.38
CA SER A 61 7.05 6.88 -0.86
C SER A 61 7.54 5.79 -1.79
N LEU A 62 6.67 4.82 -2.09
CA LEU A 62 6.92 3.73 -3.03
C LEU A 62 6.11 4.00 -4.31
N ASP A 63 6.78 4.48 -5.34
CA ASP A 63 6.17 4.75 -6.64
C ASP A 63 6.50 3.63 -7.63
N TYR A 64 5.54 2.74 -7.84
CA TYR A 64 5.70 1.58 -8.69
C TYR A 64 5.20 1.86 -10.10
N SER A 65 6.13 1.80 -11.07
CA SER A 65 5.82 1.89 -12.50
C SER A 65 5.10 0.65 -13.08
N GLY A 66 4.50 -0.21 -12.24
CA GLY A 66 3.90 -1.48 -12.65
C GLY A 66 2.92 -2.02 -11.60
N GLY A 67 2.38 -3.21 -11.83
CA GLY A 67 1.39 -3.86 -10.97
C GLY A 67 1.92 -4.30 -9.62
N LEU A 68 1.08 -4.23 -8.59
CA LEU A 68 1.47 -4.63 -7.23
C LEU A 68 1.79 -6.13 -7.10
N PHE A 69 1.15 -6.97 -7.92
CA PHE A 69 1.27 -8.44 -7.90
C PHE A 69 2.44 -8.96 -8.77
N TYR A 70 3.49 -8.15 -8.91
CA TYR A 70 4.70 -8.56 -9.63
C TYR A 70 5.34 -9.80 -8.98
N ARG A 71 5.38 -10.90 -9.74
CA ARG A 71 6.00 -12.16 -9.30
C ARG A 71 7.48 -12.19 -9.65
N GLY A 72 8.30 -12.47 -8.63
CA GLY A 72 9.74 -12.67 -8.81
C GLY A 72 10.07 -14.04 -9.41
N LYS A 73 11.38 -14.32 -9.53
CA LYS A 73 11.87 -15.63 -10.01
C LYS A 73 11.43 -16.81 -9.15
N THR A 74 11.12 -16.59 -7.88
CA THR A 74 10.62 -17.61 -6.94
C THR A 74 9.11 -17.81 -7.03
N GLY A 75 8.40 -16.99 -7.82
CA GLY A 75 6.94 -16.99 -7.88
C GLY A 75 6.25 -16.14 -6.81
N ASP A 76 6.98 -15.61 -5.82
CA ASP A 76 6.43 -14.74 -4.78
C ASP A 76 6.12 -13.33 -5.28
N PHE A 77 5.16 -12.66 -4.64
CA PHE A 77 4.84 -11.24 -4.88
C PHE A 77 5.91 -10.33 -4.26
N GLU A 78 6.93 -9.99 -5.02
CA GLU A 78 8.15 -9.31 -4.54
C GLU A 78 7.85 -7.96 -3.87
N ARG A 79 6.93 -7.18 -4.45
CA ARG A 79 6.53 -5.86 -3.96
C ARG A 79 5.75 -5.94 -2.65
N LEU A 80 4.78 -6.83 -2.57
CA LEU A 80 4.03 -7.08 -1.33
C LEU A 80 4.97 -7.53 -0.20
N ARG A 81 5.93 -8.40 -0.50
CA ARG A 81 6.95 -8.83 0.47
C ARG A 81 7.90 -7.70 0.88
N ALA A 82 8.24 -6.80 -0.03
CA ALA A 82 9.00 -5.60 0.30
C ALA A 82 8.22 -4.67 1.22
N VAL A 83 6.94 -4.42 0.95
CA VAL A 83 6.05 -3.63 1.83
C VAL A 83 5.94 -4.26 3.22
N GLU A 84 5.71 -5.58 3.31
CA GLU A 84 5.71 -6.32 4.58
C GLU A 84 7.03 -6.12 5.34
N THR A 85 8.17 -6.29 4.66
CA THR A 85 9.50 -6.15 5.26
C THR A 85 9.79 -4.72 5.71
N LEU A 86 9.33 -3.72 4.95
CA LEU A 86 9.43 -2.30 5.29
C LEU A 86 8.69 -2.01 6.61
N ILE A 87 7.42 -2.39 6.70
CA ILE A 87 6.59 -2.18 7.89
C ILE A 87 7.20 -2.92 9.09
N ALA A 88 7.65 -4.16 8.90
CA ALA A 88 8.32 -4.94 9.95
C ALA A 88 9.59 -4.24 10.49
N ARG A 89 10.44 -3.71 9.60
CA ARG A 89 11.67 -3.01 9.97
C ARG A 89 11.41 -1.71 10.70
N GLN A 90 10.39 -0.95 10.29
CA GLN A 90 9.92 0.24 11.01
C GLN A 90 9.41 -0.15 12.41
N GLY A 91 8.64 -1.23 12.50
CA GLY A 91 8.08 -1.73 13.76
C GLY A 91 9.16 -2.18 14.75
N ASN A 92 10.21 -2.84 14.26
CA ASN A 92 11.39 -3.19 15.06
C ASN A 92 12.12 -1.96 15.62
N LYS A 93 12.00 -0.81 14.96
CA LYS A 93 12.52 0.49 15.42
C LYS A 93 11.51 1.29 16.24
N LYS A 94 10.28 0.76 16.42
CA LYS A 94 9.20 1.38 17.21
C LYS A 94 8.86 2.80 16.75
N ALA A 95 8.95 3.06 15.45
CA ALA A 95 8.81 4.40 14.88
C ALA A 95 7.53 4.52 14.07
N SER A 96 6.75 5.57 14.34
CA SER A 96 5.61 5.96 13.51
C SER A 96 6.07 6.54 12.19
N PHE A 97 5.30 6.35 11.11
CA PHE A 97 5.65 6.86 9.79
C PHE A 97 4.44 6.99 8.87
N VAL A 98 4.62 7.76 7.80
CA VAL A 98 3.66 7.88 6.70
C VAL A 98 4.13 7.04 5.52
N LEU A 99 3.23 6.22 4.97
CA LEU A 99 3.50 5.39 3.80
C LEU A 99 2.63 5.83 2.63
N PHE A 100 3.27 6.20 1.53
CA PHE A 100 2.65 6.43 0.24
C PHE A 100 2.99 5.26 -0.68
N ILE A 101 1.97 4.70 -1.34
CA ILE A 101 2.15 3.70 -2.39
C ILE A 101 1.39 4.17 -3.61
N SER A 102 2.06 4.29 -4.74
CA SER A 102 1.42 4.40 -6.05
C SER A 102 1.74 3.20 -6.91
N CYS A 103 0.75 2.68 -7.62
CA CYS A 103 0.90 1.57 -8.55
C CYS A 103 -0.09 1.68 -9.69
N ASN A 104 0.23 1.04 -10.82
CA ASN A 104 -0.75 0.88 -11.89
C ASN A 104 -1.64 -0.35 -11.66
N LEU A 105 -2.67 -0.50 -12.50
CA LEU A 105 -3.63 -1.60 -12.43
C LEU A 105 -3.19 -2.87 -13.19
N ASP A 106 -1.95 -2.94 -13.67
CA ASP A 106 -1.51 -4.08 -14.49
C ASP A 106 -1.27 -5.34 -13.64
N GLN A 107 -1.28 -6.50 -14.30
CA GLN A 107 -0.81 -7.78 -13.73
C GLN A 107 -1.51 -8.19 -12.43
N LEU A 108 -2.79 -7.87 -12.27
CA LEU A 108 -3.57 -8.35 -11.13
C LEU A 108 -3.63 -9.88 -11.10
N ASP A 109 -3.45 -10.44 -9.91
CA ASP A 109 -3.55 -11.89 -9.69
C ASP A 109 -4.97 -12.23 -9.19
N PRO A 110 -5.83 -12.83 -10.04
CA PRO A 110 -7.23 -13.05 -9.67
C PRO A 110 -7.37 -14.00 -8.46
N GLY A 111 -6.47 -14.97 -8.32
CA GLY A 111 -6.49 -15.93 -7.22
C GLY A 111 -6.20 -15.26 -5.88
N GLU A 112 -5.17 -14.41 -5.83
CA GLU A 112 -4.82 -13.66 -4.62
C GLU A 112 -5.89 -12.63 -4.25
N ILE A 113 -6.47 -11.95 -5.24
CA ILE A 113 -7.59 -11.02 -5.01
C ILE A 113 -8.80 -11.77 -4.46
N GLN A 114 -9.19 -12.87 -5.12
CA GLN A 114 -10.36 -13.66 -4.72
C GLN A 114 -10.18 -14.23 -3.31
N LYS A 115 -8.99 -14.77 -3.01
CA LYS A 115 -8.65 -15.25 -1.67
C LYS A 115 -8.75 -14.14 -0.63
N THR A 116 -8.17 -12.98 -0.91
CA THR A 116 -8.15 -11.86 0.05
C THR A 116 -9.54 -11.27 0.28
N ILE A 117 -10.32 -11.06 -0.78
CA ILE A 117 -11.71 -10.61 -0.66
C ILE A 117 -12.58 -11.70 0.02
N GLY A 118 -12.30 -12.99 -0.18
CA GLY A 118 -12.93 -14.08 0.57
C GLY A 118 -12.62 -14.05 2.07
N ASN A 119 -11.40 -13.67 2.46
CA ASN A 119 -11.05 -13.46 3.86
C ASN A 119 -11.84 -12.28 4.44
N MET A 120 -11.98 -11.18 3.69
CA MET A 120 -12.82 -10.04 4.09
C MET A 120 -14.27 -10.46 4.36
N LYS A 121 -14.86 -11.30 3.48
CA LYS A 121 -16.20 -11.86 3.70
C LYS A 121 -16.28 -12.59 5.04
N THR A 122 -15.34 -13.50 5.28
CA THR A 122 -15.30 -14.31 6.52
C THR A 122 -15.22 -13.41 7.75
N GLU A 123 -14.43 -12.35 7.70
CA GLU A 123 -14.29 -11.38 8.79
C GLU A 123 -15.58 -10.59 9.03
N LEU A 124 -16.21 -10.09 7.97
CA LEU A 124 -17.49 -9.36 8.06
C LEU A 124 -18.60 -10.23 8.66
N THR A 125 -18.74 -11.48 8.20
CA THR A 125 -19.73 -12.42 8.74
C THR A 125 -19.50 -12.69 10.22
N ARG A 126 -18.25 -12.82 10.67
CA ARG A 126 -17.92 -12.97 12.10
C ARG A 126 -18.37 -11.78 12.94
N TYR A 127 -18.39 -10.58 12.36
CA TYR A 127 -18.88 -9.37 13.00
C TYR A 127 -20.39 -9.13 12.81
N GLY A 128 -21.12 -10.11 12.25
CA GLY A 128 -22.58 -10.06 12.11
C GLY A 128 -23.08 -9.25 10.92
N PHE A 129 -22.22 -8.96 9.94
CA PHE A 129 -22.61 -8.27 8.71
C PHE A 129 -23.06 -9.26 7.63
N GLU A 130 -24.15 -8.92 6.93
CA GLU A 130 -24.55 -9.56 5.67
C GLU A 130 -23.62 -9.08 4.55
N ALA A 131 -22.54 -9.83 4.32
CA ALA A 131 -21.44 -9.42 3.45
C ALA A 131 -21.56 -9.90 1.99
N ASP A 132 -22.45 -10.84 1.71
CA ASP A 132 -22.48 -11.55 0.43
C ASP A 132 -22.70 -10.64 -0.78
N GLU A 133 -23.67 -9.73 -0.69
CA GLU A 133 -23.98 -8.80 -1.77
C GLU A 133 -22.79 -7.88 -2.09
N ILE A 134 -22.20 -7.28 -1.05
CA ILE A 134 -21.08 -6.34 -1.20
C ILE A 134 -19.84 -7.05 -1.73
N ILE A 135 -19.50 -8.21 -1.18
CA ILE A 135 -18.35 -8.99 -1.63
C ILE A 135 -18.51 -9.41 -3.09
N ASN A 136 -19.71 -9.85 -3.48
CA ASN A 136 -20.01 -10.17 -4.87
C ASN A 136 -19.94 -8.94 -5.78
N ALA A 137 -20.39 -7.77 -5.32
CA ALA A 137 -20.28 -6.52 -6.07
C ALA A 137 -18.82 -6.16 -6.36
N TYR A 138 -17.91 -6.30 -5.38
CA TYR A 138 -16.48 -6.07 -5.60
C TYR A 138 -15.83 -7.11 -6.53
N LEU A 139 -16.14 -8.40 -6.37
CA LEU A 139 -15.57 -9.47 -7.21
C LEU A 139 -16.02 -9.38 -8.67
N LYS A 140 -17.30 -9.02 -8.90
CA LYS A 140 -17.89 -8.95 -10.25
C LYS A 140 -17.76 -7.58 -10.91
N HIS A 141 -17.19 -6.59 -10.23
CA HIS A 141 -17.08 -5.24 -10.75
C HIS A 141 -16.28 -5.22 -12.07
N PRO A 142 -16.69 -4.45 -13.10
CA PRO A 142 -15.95 -4.42 -14.38
C PRO A 142 -14.60 -3.69 -14.26
N ARG A 143 -14.48 -2.73 -13.33
CA ARG A 143 -13.27 -1.92 -13.12
C ARG A 143 -12.38 -2.54 -12.03
N GLU A 144 -11.11 -2.76 -12.33
CA GLU A 144 -10.12 -3.39 -11.44
C GLU A 144 -9.80 -2.56 -10.19
N GLU A 145 -9.86 -1.24 -10.31
CA GLU A 145 -9.67 -0.31 -9.19
C GLU A 145 -10.65 -0.55 -8.04
N ALA A 146 -11.84 -1.11 -8.31
CA ALA A 146 -12.77 -1.50 -7.24
C ALA A 146 -12.13 -2.53 -6.30
N ARG A 147 -11.44 -3.53 -6.86
CA ARG A 147 -10.78 -4.61 -6.10
C ARG A 147 -9.53 -4.08 -5.40
N LEU A 148 -8.67 -3.35 -6.11
CA LEU A 148 -7.43 -2.82 -5.54
C LEU A 148 -7.67 -1.78 -4.44
N LYS A 149 -8.74 -0.98 -4.57
CA LYS A 149 -9.17 0.00 -3.56
C LYS A 149 -9.30 -0.63 -2.17
N ILE A 150 -9.80 -1.86 -2.08
CA ILE A 150 -10.00 -2.54 -0.79
C ILE A 150 -8.85 -3.49 -0.45
N TYR A 151 -8.21 -4.09 -1.46
CA TYR A 151 -7.13 -5.05 -1.26
C TYR A 151 -5.96 -4.44 -0.49
N LEU A 152 -5.40 -3.34 -0.98
CA LEU A 152 -4.17 -2.81 -0.42
C LEU A 152 -4.37 -2.20 0.99
N PRO A 153 -5.44 -1.44 1.26
CA PRO A 153 -5.74 -1.03 2.63
C PRO A 153 -5.94 -2.20 3.58
N TYR A 154 -6.68 -3.23 3.17
CA TYR A 154 -6.84 -4.43 3.99
C TYR A 154 -5.49 -5.09 4.31
N PHE A 155 -4.63 -5.24 3.29
CA PHE A 155 -3.29 -5.80 3.43
C PHE A 155 -2.41 -4.98 4.38
N VAL A 156 -2.28 -3.67 4.15
CA VAL A 156 -1.43 -2.79 4.98
C VAL A 156 -1.95 -2.72 6.42
N ASN A 157 -3.27 -2.68 6.62
CA ASN A 157 -3.86 -2.62 7.95
C ASN A 157 -3.63 -3.92 8.75
N HIS A 158 -3.70 -5.08 8.08
CA HIS A 158 -3.32 -6.37 8.68
C HIS A 158 -1.84 -6.44 9.04
N LEU A 159 -0.96 -5.95 8.16
CA LEU A 159 0.47 -5.86 8.44
C LEU A 159 0.75 -4.90 9.59
N GLY A 160 0.08 -3.74 9.61
CA GLY A 160 0.18 -2.77 10.68
C GLY A 160 -0.16 -3.41 12.03
N ALA A 161 -1.30 -4.09 12.12
CA ALA A 161 -1.71 -4.79 13.33
C ALA A 161 -0.70 -5.87 13.78
N ARG A 162 -0.13 -6.62 12.84
CA ARG A 162 0.91 -7.63 13.10
C ARG A 162 2.20 -7.03 13.68
N TYR A 163 2.54 -5.81 13.29
CA TYR A 163 3.78 -5.12 13.69
C TYR A 163 3.52 -3.95 14.65
N HIS A 164 2.42 -4.01 15.41
CA HIS A 164 2.08 -3.05 16.48
C HIS A 164 1.84 -1.61 16.02
N TYR A 165 1.26 -1.45 14.83
CA TYR A 165 0.81 -0.17 14.30
C TYR A 165 -0.72 -0.06 14.33
N ASN A 166 -1.18 1.13 14.72
CA ASN A 166 -2.48 1.63 14.32
C ASN A 166 -2.35 2.20 12.90
N CYS A 167 -3.04 1.60 11.94
CA CYS A 167 -3.06 2.08 10.56
C CYS A 167 -4.35 2.86 10.30
N GLU A 168 -4.20 4.07 9.78
CA GLU A 168 -5.30 4.88 9.26
C GLU A 168 -5.08 5.10 7.76
N THR A 169 -6.08 4.79 6.95
CA THR A 169 -5.99 4.91 5.48
C THR A 169 -6.71 6.18 5.02
N GLU A 170 -6.12 6.94 4.12
CA GLU A 170 -6.80 8.06 3.44
C GLU A 170 -7.65 7.60 2.25
N ASN A 171 -8.46 8.49 1.70
CA ASN A 171 -9.20 8.17 0.47
C ASN A 171 -8.22 7.80 -0.65
N VAL A 172 -8.45 6.67 -1.30
CA VAL A 172 -7.63 6.19 -2.41
C VAL A 172 -7.84 7.10 -3.60
N ILE A 173 -6.76 7.49 -4.27
CA ILE A 173 -6.81 8.39 -5.42
C ILE A 173 -6.59 7.59 -6.69
N PHE A 174 -7.53 7.65 -7.61
CA PHE A 174 -7.46 7.11 -8.95
C PHE A 174 -7.21 8.25 -9.95
N TYR A 175 -6.21 8.07 -10.82
CA TYR A 175 -5.85 9.08 -11.81
C TYR A 175 -5.23 8.44 -13.05
N GLU A 176 -5.25 9.18 -14.15
CA GLU A 176 -4.56 8.81 -15.38
C GLU A 176 -3.12 9.37 -15.35
N GLY A 177 -2.13 8.48 -15.42
CA GLY A 177 -0.73 8.82 -15.51
C GLY A 177 -0.25 9.01 -16.96
N ASN A 178 1.08 9.03 -17.13
CA ASN A 178 1.69 9.14 -18.45
C ASN A 178 1.25 7.97 -19.36
N ARG A 179 1.07 8.25 -20.67
CA ARG A 179 0.61 7.27 -21.68
C ARG A 179 -0.76 6.65 -21.37
N LYS A 180 -1.62 7.38 -20.66
CA LYS A 180 -2.97 6.93 -20.28
C LYS A 180 -2.99 5.71 -19.36
N VAL A 181 -1.92 5.48 -18.61
CA VAL A 181 -1.86 4.36 -17.66
C VAL A 181 -2.72 4.71 -16.45
N HIS A 182 -3.65 3.85 -16.10
CA HIS A 182 -4.48 4.00 -14.91
C HIS A 182 -3.66 3.70 -13.64
N MET A 183 -3.65 4.65 -12.71
CA MET A 183 -2.88 4.61 -11.48
C MET A 183 -3.78 4.70 -10.26
N LEU A 184 -3.38 4.06 -9.17
CA LEU A 184 -3.91 4.27 -7.83
C LEU A 184 -2.81 4.78 -6.91
N ALA A 185 -3.15 5.74 -6.07
CA ALA A 185 -2.30 6.23 -4.98
C ALA A 185 -3.00 6.04 -3.64
N PHE A 186 -2.26 5.46 -2.70
CA PHE A 186 -2.68 5.13 -1.36
C PHE A 186 -1.81 5.87 -0.35
N ARG A 187 -2.41 6.26 0.77
CA ARG A 187 -1.72 6.94 1.87
C ARG A 187 -2.14 6.30 3.18
N PHE A 188 -1.15 5.98 3.99
CA PHE A 188 -1.33 5.32 5.27
C PHE A 188 -0.57 6.07 6.35
N TYR A 189 -1.23 6.33 7.47
CA TYR A 189 -0.61 6.80 8.70
C TYR A 189 -0.43 5.60 9.62
N LEU A 190 0.82 5.18 9.85
CA LEU A 190 1.15 4.07 10.73
C LEU A 190 1.71 4.62 12.04
N SER A 191 0.90 4.56 13.10
CA SER A 191 1.27 5.02 14.44
C SER A 191 1.64 3.84 15.34
N PHE A 192 2.89 3.75 15.77
CA PHE A 192 3.36 2.65 16.61
C PHE A 192 2.72 2.73 18.01
N ASP A 193 2.18 1.62 18.50
CA ASP A 193 1.62 1.51 19.85
C ASP A 193 2.38 0.46 20.67
N ALA A 194 3.21 0.93 21.61
CA ALA A 194 4.03 0.05 22.45
C ALA A 194 3.22 -0.78 23.44
N ARG A 195 1.95 -0.45 23.69
CA ARG A 195 1.11 -1.11 24.72
C ARG A 195 0.54 -2.46 24.27
N THR A 196 0.83 -2.88 23.04
CA THR A 196 0.23 -4.07 22.44
C THR A 196 1.23 -5.21 22.37
N GLU A 197 1.44 -5.97 23.45
CA GLU A 197 2.27 -7.18 23.37
C GLU A 197 1.56 -8.34 22.65
N ALA A 198 0.22 -8.29 22.53
CA ALA A 198 -0.60 -9.29 21.81
C ALA A 198 -1.01 -8.81 20.41
N LEU A 199 -1.14 -9.76 19.47
CA LEU A 199 -1.72 -9.54 18.15
C LEU A 199 -3.16 -9.01 18.29
N ARG A 200 -3.46 -7.89 17.64
CA ARG A 200 -4.80 -7.28 17.65
C ARG A 200 -5.44 -7.34 16.28
N SER A 201 -6.78 -7.22 16.28
CA SER A 201 -7.52 -6.84 15.09
C SER A 201 -7.11 -5.42 14.65
N PRO A 202 -7.16 -5.15 13.33
CA PRO A 202 -6.87 -3.82 12.82
C PRO A 202 -7.77 -2.73 13.43
N ARG A 203 -7.23 -1.53 13.69
CA ARG A 203 -7.98 -0.44 14.34
C ARG A 203 -8.99 0.19 13.38
N GLU A 204 -8.56 0.51 12.16
CA GLU A 204 -9.49 0.86 11.09
C GLU A 204 -10.28 -0.39 10.73
N ARG A 205 -11.60 -0.36 10.95
CA ARG A 205 -12.47 -1.52 10.72
C ARG A 205 -12.62 -1.75 9.23
N LEU A 206 -12.78 -3.02 8.84
CA LEU A 206 -13.05 -3.39 7.45
C LEU A 206 -14.29 -2.66 6.87
N SER A 207 -15.32 -2.42 7.69
CA SER A 207 -16.48 -1.61 7.27
C SER A 207 -16.13 -0.18 6.89
N GLN A 208 -15.15 0.45 7.58
CA GLN A 208 -14.66 1.78 7.26
C GLN A 208 -13.89 1.76 5.94
N VAL A 209 -13.03 0.75 5.73
CA VAL A 209 -12.28 0.56 4.47
C VAL A 209 -13.23 0.41 3.28
N LEU A 210 -14.26 -0.44 3.40
CA LEU A 210 -15.23 -0.69 2.34
C LEU A 210 -16.05 0.56 1.98
N ASN A 211 -16.47 1.31 3.00
CA ASN A 211 -17.32 2.48 2.84
C ASN A 211 -16.59 3.76 2.44
N LYS A 212 -15.25 3.76 2.51
CA LYS A 212 -14.43 4.91 2.13
C LYS A 212 -14.57 5.23 0.64
N SER A 213 -14.74 6.50 0.30
CA SER A 213 -14.84 6.93 -1.10
C SER A 213 -13.49 6.79 -1.82
N LEU A 214 -13.54 6.59 -3.14
CA LEU A 214 -12.42 6.79 -4.05
C LEU A 214 -12.44 8.24 -4.53
N ILE A 215 -11.27 8.86 -4.72
CA ILE A 215 -11.13 10.14 -5.40
C ILE A 215 -10.68 9.88 -6.83
N GLU A 216 -11.50 10.19 -7.83
CA GLU A 216 -11.17 10.10 -9.24
C GLU A 216 -10.77 11.49 -9.77
N VAL A 217 -9.54 11.59 -10.29
CA VAL A 217 -8.99 12.86 -10.82
C VAL A 217 -9.20 12.90 -12.33
N VAL A 218 -10.09 13.79 -12.79
CA VAL A 218 -10.40 13.97 -14.22
C VAL A 218 -10.15 15.42 -14.60
N GLY A 219 -9.29 15.65 -15.61
CA GLY A 219 -8.92 17.00 -16.02
C GLY A 219 -8.30 17.85 -14.90
N GLY A 220 -7.56 17.21 -13.98
CA GLY A 220 -6.95 17.85 -12.81
C GLY A 220 -7.92 18.17 -11.67
N ARG A 221 -9.20 17.78 -11.76
CA ARG A 221 -10.20 18.02 -10.72
C ARG A 221 -10.52 16.72 -9.96
N PRO A 222 -10.46 16.72 -8.62
CA PRO A 222 -10.83 15.56 -7.83
C PRO A 222 -12.36 15.42 -7.73
N ASN A 223 -12.88 14.22 -7.95
CA ASN A 223 -14.29 13.87 -7.77
C ASN A 223 -14.42 12.66 -6.84
N GLU A 224 -15.29 12.72 -5.85
CA GLU A 224 -15.59 11.55 -5.01
C GLU A 224 -16.50 10.56 -5.74
N THR A 225 -16.18 9.27 -5.65
CA THR A 225 -16.96 8.19 -6.24
C THR A 225 -16.87 6.91 -5.40
N LEU A 226 -17.93 6.11 -5.46
CA LEU A 226 -17.91 4.72 -4.97
C LEU A 226 -17.91 3.72 -6.10
N LEU A 227 -17.76 4.16 -7.36
CA LEU A 227 -17.84 3.29 -8.54
C LEU A 227 -19.19 2.55 -8.65
N GLY A 228 -20.26 3.06 -8.02
CA GLY A 228 -21.54 2.36 -7.94
C GLY A 228 -21.54 1.14 -7.00
N LEU A 229 -20.51 0.98 -6.16
CA LEU A 229 -20.44 -0.09 -5.17
C LEU A 229 -21.39 0.17 -3.99
N PRO A 230 -22.03 -0.88 -3.45
CA PRO A 230 -22.87 -0.77 -2.27
C PRO A 230 -22.06 -0.38 -1.03
N LYS A 231 -22.68 0.42 -0.15
CA LYS A 231 -22.14 0.68 1.20
C LYS A 231 -22.56 -0.43 2.14
N LEU A 232 -21.65 -0.83 3.01
CA LEU A 232 -21.94 -1.72 4.12
C LEU A 232 -22.71 -0.96 5.19
N SER A 233 -23.96 -1.36 5.40
CA SER A 233 -24.76 -0.89 6.54
C SER A 233 -24.24 -1.52 7.84
N PRO A 234 -24.21 -0.77 8.95
CA PRO A 234 -23.98 -1.38 10.27
C PRO A 234 -25.02 -2.48 10.50
N PRO A 235 -24.68 -3.58 11.20
CA PRO A 235 -25.71 -4.49 11.69
C PRO A 235 -26.71 -3.65 12.48
N GLU A 236 -27.99 -3.73 12.11
CA GLU A 236 -29.06 -3.20 12.95
C GLU A 236 -28.79 -3.72 14.37
N GLN A 237 -28.82 -2.84 15.37
CA GLN A 237 -28.77 -3.27 16.76
C GLN A 237 -30.00 -4.13 16.99
N ARG A 238 -29.89 -5.44 16.74
CA ARG A 238 -30.96 -6.41 16.97
C ARG A 238 -31.34 -6.30 18.44
N GLY A 239 -32.47 -5.64 18.68
CA GLY A 239 -33.24 -5.64 19.92
C GLY A 239 -32.45 -5.46 21.23
N LYS A 240 -32.36 -4.21 21.71
CA LYS A 240 -32.75 -3.97 23.12
C LYS A 240 -34.28 -3.99 23.19
N SER A 241 -34.86 -5.17 22.99
CA SER A 241 -36.20 -5.45 23.53
C SER A 241 -35.96 -5.92 24.95
N THR A 242 -36.16 -5.00 25.88
CA THR A 242 -36.34 -5.22 27.32
C THR A 242 -37.28 -6.37 27.61
#